data_AF-A0A957TUU4-F1
#
_entry.id   AF-A0A957TUU4-F1
#
_cell.length_a   1.000
_cell.length_b   1.000
_cell.length_c   1.000
_cell.angle_alpha   90.00
_cell.angle_beta   90.00
_cell.angle_gamma   90.00
#
_symmetry.space_group_name_H-M   'P 1'
#
loop_
_entity.id
_entity.type
_entity.pdbx_description
1 polymer ?
#
loop_
_entity_poly.entity_id
_entity_poly.type
_entity_poly.pdbx_seq_one_letter_code
_entity_poly.pdbx_strand_id
1 'polypeptide(L)'
;VAVNKCGVIYAAELDDGYTLRELYPLISGGPYNADDSDNPCPVDNIANPDNLAVDGAGNLWIAEDSAEHANNMLWMFDGSTLHRFATVPLGAEVTGLHINANNVLLFNISHPDGANLYPYNRSLIGVMTGYTAGTAFTSVPVPVGDAQHGVKVAAGTYQPLGRSGERIPRSIEDDRFGQIPLADGSRLFCNRADGNMFLPMNQAGSEGYLLTNYECTPGGVSMLYIQQDGAGLWAVREGDMVDFAAVNGTWHNCFASVTPWNTGLSSEELPPDVNLEWAAAYTPMHQYLGHLANPYDYGYTLELAPGQLGAEVVKHYVLGRTSHEISLVMPDGRTVYQSDDGTDRVLWKFVADRAGDLSAGTLYAAKVTQKSSANGGSFTIAWI
;
A
#
# COMPACT_ATOMS: atom_id res chain seq x y z
N VAL A 1 -13.71 -24.70 12.87
CA VAL A 1 -13.86 -23.96 11.59
C VAL A 1 -12.58 -24.21 10.82
N ALA A 2 -12.63 -24.65 9.56
CA ALA A 2 -11.41 -24.78 8.75
C ALA A 2 -10.80 -23.39 8.54
N VAL A 3 -9.48 -23.26 8.68
CA VAL A 3 -8.79 -21.99 8.49
C VAL A 3 -8.90 -21.59 7.02
N ASN A 4 -9.43 -20.40 6.75
CA ASN A 4 -9.41 -19.85 5.40
C ASN A 4 -8.03 -19.23 5.14
N LYS A 5 -7.16 -19.97 4.46
CA LYS A 5 -5.81 -19.54 4.09
C LYS A 5 -5.77 -18.62 2.85
N CYS A 6 -6.85 -18.55 2.08
CA CYS A 6 -6.93 -17.71 0.89
C CYS A 6 -7.44 -16.29 1.19
N GLY A 7 -7.73 -15.98 2.46
CA GLY A 7 -8.15 -14.66 2.89
C GLY A 7 -9.62 -14.34 2.63
N VAL A 8 -10.05 -13.19 3.16
CA VAL A 8 -11.43 -12.70 3.12
C VAL A 8 -11.40 -11.18 3.00
N ILE A 9 -12.25 -10.62 2.14
CA ILE A 9 -12.57 -9.20 2.14
C ILE A 9 -13.84 -9.02 2.95
N TYR A 10 -13.76 -8.21 4.00
CA TYR A 10 -14.92 -7.83 4.81
C TYR A 10 -15.50 -6.50 4.35
N ALA A 11 -16.81 -6.37 4.48
CA ALA A 11 -17.53 -5.12 4.29
C ALA A 11 -18.32 -4.76 5.55
N ALA A 12 -18.59 -3.48 5.69
CA ALA A 12 -19.38 -2.93 6.78
C ALA A 12 -20.16 -1.70 6.30
N GLU A 13 -21.33 -1.51 6.90
CA GLU A 13 -22.04 -0.24 6.83
C GLU A 13 -21.56 0.67 7.97
N LEU A 14 -21.40 1.95 7.65
CA LEU A 14 -21.05 2.99 8.61
C LEU A 14 -22.29 3.84 8.90
N ASP A 15 -22.51 4.20 10.17
CA ASP A 15 -23.53 5.19 10.53
C ASP A 15 -23.08 6.63 10.16
N ASP A 16 -23.98 7.62 10.35
CA ASP A 16 -23.70 9.04 10.03
C ASP A 16 -22.48 9.61 10.78
N GLY A 17 -22.08 8.98 11.89
CA GLY A 17 -20.88 9.30 12.66
C GLY A 17 -19.68 8.44 12.28
N TYR A 18 -19.71 7.83 11.09
CA TYR A 18 -18.70 6.91 10.57
C TYR A 18 -18.39 5.73 11.50
N THR A 19 -19.31 5.32 12.37
CA THR A 19 -19.08 4.20 13.29
C THR A 19 -19.51 2.87 12.69
N LEU A 20 -18.53 1.98 12.56
CA LEU A 20 -18.72 0.60 12.17
C LEU A 20 -19.27 -0.23 13.34
N ARG A 21 -20.30 -1.06 13.08
CA ARG A 21 -20.95 -1.93 14.09
C ARG A 21 -21.02 -3.39 13.71
N GLU A 22 -21.00 -3.72 12.42
CA GLU A 22 -21.02 -5.09 11.94
C GLU A 22 -20.04 -5.25 10.77
N LEU A 23 -19.34 -6.38 10.75
CA LEU A 23 -18.52 -6.84 9.62
C LEU A 23 -19.13 -8.11 9.06
N TYR A 24 -19.24 -8.18 7.73
CA TYR A 24 -19.68 -9.36 7.02
C TYR A 24 -18.72 -9.68 5.88
N PRO A 25 -18.54 -10.96 5.53
CA PRO A 25 -17.63 -11.33 4.45
C PRO A 25 -18.29 -10.94 3.13
N LEU A 26 -17.60 -10.11 2.35
CA LEU A 26 -18.00 -9.70 1.01
C LEU A 26 -17.53 -10.73 -0.02
N ILE A 27 -16.24 -11.08 0.05
CA ILE A 27 -15.61 -12.10 -0.80
C ILE A 27 -14.78 -12.99 0.11
N SER A 28 -15.01 -14.30 0.05
CA SER A 28 -14.17 -15.29 0.71
C SER A 28 -13.33 -15.98 -0.35
N GLY A 29 -12.03 -16.14 -0.08
CA GLY A 29 -11.18 -17.06 -0.81
C GLY A 29 -11.78 -18.47 -0.85
N GLY A 30 -11.39 -19.23 -1.87
CA GLY A 30 -11.92 -20.57 -2.12
C GLY A 30 -11.26 -21.65 -1.24
N PRO A 31 -11.59 -22.94 -1.45
CA PRO A 31 -10.98 -24.02 -0.70
C PRO A 31 -9.47 -24.08 -0.97
N TYR A 32 -8.70 -24.14 0.11
CA TYR A 32 -7.24 -24.31 0.05
C TYR A 32 -6.88 -25.75 -0.31
N ASN A 33 -6.02 -25.92 -1.31
CA ASN A 33 -5.48 -27.20 -1.76
C ASN A 33 -3.98 -27.30 -1.52
N ALA A 34 -3.57 -27.94 -0.42
CA ALA A 34 -2.16 -28.10 -0.08
C ALA A 34 -1.37 -28.99 -1.06
N ASP A 35 -2.05 -29.74 -1.94
CA ASP A 35 -1.40 -30.59 -2.94
C ASP A 35 -1.05 -29.84 -4.23
N ASP A 36 -1.57 -28.61 -4.41
CA ASP A 36 -1.16 -27.71 -5.50
C ASP A 36 -0.04 -26.80 -5.00
N SER A 37 1.19 -27.05 -5.45
CA SER A 37 2.37 -26.30 -5.01
C SER A 37 2.45 -24.89 -5.58
N ASP A 38 1.77 -24.66 -6.70
CA ASP A 38 1.91 -23.42 -7.47
C ASP A 38 0.74 -22.49 -7.17
N ASN A 39 -0.47 -23.05 -7.03
CA ASN A 39 -1.70 -22.30 -6.77
C ASN A 39 -2.59 -23.05 -5.78
N PRO A 40 -2.20 -23.13 -4.50
CA PRO A 40 -3.02 -23.75 -3.46
C PRO A 40 -4.34 -23.00 -3.21
N CYS A 41 -4.47 -21.73 -3.60
CA CYS A 41 -5.75 -21.04 -3.71
C CYS A 41 -6.32 -21.12 -5.14
N PRO A 42 -7.65 -21.14 -5.31
CA PRO A 42 -8.23 -21.24 -6.65
C PRO A 42 -7.90 -20.01 -7.50
N VAL A 43 -7.24 -20.25 -8.63
CA VAL A 43 -6.74 -19.20 -9.55
C VAL A 43 -7.82 -18.23 -10.06
N ASP A 44 -9.10 -18.61 -10.04
CA ASP A 44 -10.25 -17.77 -10.44
C ASP A 44 -10.95 -17.10 -9.25
N ASN A 45 -10.27 -16.98 -8.10
CA ASN A 45 -10.73 -16.27 -6.91
C ASN A 45 -9.56 -15.54 -6.24
N ILE A 46 -9.81 -14.74 -5.20
CA ILE A 46 -8.76 -14.05 -4.43
C ILE A 46 -7.88 -15.02 -3.64
N ALA A 47 -6.62 -14.64 -3.46
CA ALA A 47 -5.70 -15.22 -2.49
C ALA A 47 -4.95 -14.10 -1.74
N ASN A 48 -5.08 -14.08 -0.40
CA ASN A 48 -4.41 -13.13 0.50
C ASN A 48 -4.55 -11.68 -0.02
N PRO A 49 -5.81 -11.18 -0.11
CA PRO A 49 -6.04 -9.80 -0.54
C PRO A 49 -5.40 -8.84 0.46
N ASP A 50 -4.72 -7.85 -0.06
CA ASP A 50 -4.01 -6.84 0.71
C ASP A 50 -4.60 -5.46 0.39
N ASN A 51 -4.10 -4.78 -0.63
CA ASN A 51 -4.51 -3.41 -0.91
C ASN A 51 -5.91 -3.37 -1.56
N LEU A 52 -6.71 -2.37 -1.18
CA LEU A 52 -8.05 -2.13 -1.72
C LEU A 52 -8.20 -0.70 -2.25
N ALA A 53 -8.91 -0.54 -3.38
CA ALA A 53 -9.35 0.76 -3.88
C ALA A 53 -10.75 0.67 -4.49
N VAL A 54 -11.45 1.80 -4.58
CA VAL A 54 -12.77 1.89 -5.22
C VAL A 54 -12.69 2.88 -6.37
N ASP A 55 -13.19 2.49 -7.54
CA ASP A 55 -13.27 3.40 -8.69
C ASP A 55 -14.55 4.25 -8.69
N GLY A 56 -14.60 5.24 -9.58
CA GLY A 56 -15.75 6.14 -9.70
C GLY A 56 -17.04 5.48 -10.21
N ALA A 57 -17.00 4.22 -10.63
CA ALA A 57 -18.19 3.43 -10.95
C ALA A 57 -18.67 2.59 -9.75
N GLY A 58 -17.91 2.59 -8.64
CA GLY A 58 -18.21 1.83 -7.44
C GLY A 58 -17.69 0.39 -7.46
N ASN A 59 -16.81 0.04 -8.41
CA ASN A 59 -16.19 -1.29 -8.41
C ASN A 59 -15.06 -1.34 -7.37
N LEU A 60 -14.90 -2.50 -6.72
CA LEU A 60 -13.83 -2.75 -5.77
C LEU A 60 -12.62 -3.36 -6.50
N TRP A 61 -11.48 -2.70 -6.39
CA TRP A 61 -10.20 -3.18 -6.89
C TRP A 61 -9.41 -3.81 -5.75
N ILE A 62 -8.80 -4.97 -6.01
CA ILE A 62 -8.20 -5.83 -4.99
C ILE A 62 -6.82 -6.28 -5.48
N ALA A 63 -5.80 -5.92 -4.73
CA ALA A 63 -4.43 -6.34 -4.95
C ALA A 63 -4.10 -7.57 -4.10
N GLU A 64 -3.32 -8.50 -4.63
CA GLU A 64 -2.84 -9.66 -3.88
C GLU A 64 -1.38 -9.47 -3.45
N ASP A 65 -1.12 -9.82 -2.18
CA ASP A 65 0.19 -10.21 -1.67
C ASP A 65 0.09 -11.66 -1.14
N SER A 66 0.41 -12.60 -2.00
CA SER A 66 0.15 -14.01 -1.77
C SER A 66 1.34 -14.87 -2.17
N ALA A 67 1.63 -15.85 -1.32
CA ALA A 67 2.41 -17.03 -1.67
C ALA A 67 1.55 -18.17 -2.22
N GLU A 68 0.23 -17.98 -2.29
CA GLU A 68 -0.76 -19.03 -2.59
C GLU A 68 -1.27 -18.98 -4.04
N HIS A 69 -0.75 -18.05 -4.85
CA HIS A 69 -0.80 -18.03 -6.31
C HIS A 69 0.61 -17.81 -6.85
N ALA A 70 0.97 -18.50 -7.95
CA ALA A 70 2.31 -18.37 -8.54
C ALA A 70 2.60 -16.94 -9.03
N ASN A 71 1.59 -16.29 -9.60
CA ASN A 71 1.61 -14.89 -9.99
C ASN A 71 0.49 -14.16 -9.25
N ASN A 72 0.83 -13.14 -8.47
CA ASN A 72 -0.17 -12.28 -7.85
C ASN A 72 -1.00 -11.54 -8.90
N MET A 73 -2.23 -11.21 -8.53
CA MET A 73 -3.22 -10.67 -9.45
C MET A 73 -3.80 -9.34 -8.93
N LEU A 74 -4.18 -8.48 -9.88
CA LEU A 74 -5.04 -7.33 -9.60
C LEU A 74 -6.44 -7.67 -10.10
N TRP A 75 -7.38 -7.72 -9.17
CA TRP A 75 -8.78 -8.00 -9.45
C TRP A 75 -9.64 -6.73 -9.45
N MET A 76 -10.77 -6.80 -10.14
CA MET A 76 -11.88 -5.86 -10.02
C MET A 76 -13.17 -6.64 -9.78
N PHE A 77 -13.89 -6.31 -8.72
CA PHE A 77 -15.19 -6.86 -8.38
C PHE A 77 -16.29 -5.84 -8.68
N ASP A 78 -17.20 -6.20 -9.58
CA ASP A 78 -18.29 -5.32 -10.05
C ASP A 78 -19.55 -5.32 -9.15
N GLY A 79 -19.44 -5.91 -7.96
CA GLY A 79 -20.57 -6.18 -7.07
C GLY A 79 -21.22 -7.55 -7.28
N SER A 80 -20.85 -8.27 -8.35
CA SER A 80 -21.37 -9.60 -8.65
C SER A 80 -20.30 -10.61 -9.05
N THR A 81 -19.33 -10.19 -9.87
CA THR A 81 -18.34 -11.03 -10.52
C THR A 81 -16.95 -10.46 -10.28
N LEU A 82 -16.01 -11.35 -9.99
CA LEU A 82 -14.59 -11.03 -9.85
C LEU A 82 -13.91 -11.16 -11.22
N HIS A 83 -13.24 -10.10 -11.68
CA HIS A 83 -12.57 -10.02 -12.97
C HIS A 83 -11.06 -9.83 -12.77
N ARG A 84 -10.24 -10.63 -13.48
CA ARG A 84 -8.77 -10.51 -13.42
C ARG A 84 -8.31 -9.40 -14.34
N PHE A 85 -7.97 -8.24 -13.80
CA PHE A 85 -7.50 -7.12 -14.61
C PHE A 85 -6.02 -7.28 -14.97
N ALA A 86 -5.17 -7.64 -14.02
CA ALA A 86 -3.74 -7.81 -14.28
C ALA A 86 -3.13 -9.02 -13.55
N THR A 87 -2.00 -9.48 -14.06
CA THR A 87 -1.11 -10.43 -13.39
C THR A 87 0.30 -9.84 -13.36
N VAL A 88 0.99 -9.99 -12.24
CA VAL A 88 2.36 -9.46 -12.06
C VAL A 88 3.40 -10.58 -12.15
N PRO A 89 4.67 -10.27 -12.48
CA PRO A 89 5.73 -11.26 -12.64
C PRO A 89 5.93 -12.16 -11.39
N LEU A 90 6.54 -13.32 -11.57
CA LEU A 90 6.84 -14.26 -10.47
C LEU A 90 7.59 -13.59 -9.33
N GLY A 91 7.22 -13.96 -8.10
CA GLY A 91 7.80 -13.43 -6.86
C GLY A 91 7.39 -11.99 -6.55
N ALA A 92 6.63 -11.33 -7.41
CA ALA A 92 6.07 -10.02 -7.13
C ALA A 92 4.67 -10.11 -6.53
N GLU A 93 4.32 -9.06 -5.82
CA GLU A 93 2.98 -8.72 -5.34
C GLU A 93 2.49 -7.44 -6.05
N VAL A 94 1.18 -7.18 -5.93
CA VAL A 94 0.58 -5.93 -6.40
C VAL A 94 0.40 -5.00 -5.21
N THR A 95 1.10 -3.86 -5.19
CA THR A 95 1.02 -2.89 -4.09
C THR A 95 0.68 -1.49 -4.61
N GLY A 96 0.54 -0.52 -3.71
CA GLY A 96 0.34 0.88 -4.06
C GLY A 96 -0.92 1.11 -4.91
N LEU A 97 -1.95 0.28 -4.73
CA LEU A 97 -3.20 0.39 -5.46
C LEU A 97 -3.89 1.73 -5.15
N HIS A 98 -3.94 2.63 -6.13
CA HIS A 98 -4.57 3.92 -6.00
C HIS A 98 -5.38 4.24 -7.26
N ILE A 99 -6.61 4.74 -7.06
CA ILE A 99 -7.45 5.25 -8.14
C ILE A 99 -7.82 6.68 -7.80
N ASN A 100 -7.38 7.63 -8.64
CA ASN A 100 -7.65 9.04 -8.39
C ASN A 100 -9.08 9.42 -8.80
N ALA A 101 -9.50 10.66 -8.50
CA ALA A 101 -10.83 11.16 -8.82
C ALA A 101 -11.19 11.17 -10.32
N ASN A 102 -10.20 11.02 -11.21
CA ASN A 102 -10.39 10.92 -12.66
C ASN A 102 -10.23 9.48 -13.18
N ASN A 103 -10.30 8.48 -12.29
CA ASN A 103 -10.19 7.07 -12.59
C ASN A 103 -8.86 6.65 -13.25
N VAL A 104 -7.78 7.37 -12.96
CA VAL A 104 -6.43 6.93 -13.28
C VAL A 104 -6.01 5.89 -12.24
N LEU A 105 -5.69 4.70 -12.73
CA LEU A 105 -5.23 3.57 -11.92
C LEU A 105 -3.71 3.57 -11.82
N LEU A 106 -3.20 3.62 -10.58
CA LEU A 106 -1.81 3.41 -10.22
C LEU A 106 -1.69 2.13 -9.40
N PHE A 107 -0.64 1.36 -9.66
CA PHE A 107 -0.22 0.24 -8.82
C PHE A 107 1.25 -0.04 -9.11
N ASN A 108 1.90 -0.68 -8.14
CA ASN A 108 3.31 -1.01 -8.17
C ASN A 108 3.50 -2.52 -8.34
N ILE A 109 4.72 -2.87 -8.76
CA ILE A 109 5.21 -4.24 -8.74
C ILE A 109 6.26 -4.27 -7.64
N SER A 110 5.97 -4.89 -6.50
CA SER A 110 6.92 -4.98 -5.39
C SER A 110 7.72 -6.27 -5.47
N HIS A 111 8.98 -6.19 -5.01
CA HIS A 111 9.94 -7.28 -4.85
C HIS A 111 9.92 -8.45 -5.87
N PRO A 112 9.85 -8.19 -7.18
CA PRO A 112 9.83 -9.29 -8.16
C PRO A 112 11.11 -10.14 -8.06
N ASP A 113 11.00 -11.41 -8.44
CA ASP A 113 12.17 -12.27 -8.61
C ASP A 113 13.17 -11.61 -9.58
N GLY A 114 14.45 -11.57 -9.18
CA GLY A 114 15.53 -11.01 -9.98
C GLY A 114 15.79 -11.78 -11.29
N ALA A 115 15.28 -13.00 -11.42
CA ALA A 115 15.34 -13.82 -12.64
C ALA A 115 14.32 -13.40 -13.71
N ASN A 116 13.37 -12.53 -13.40
CA ASN A 116 12.39 -12.03 -14.38
C ASN A 116 13.06 -11.23 -15.52
N LEU A 117 12.32 -11.01 -16.61
CA LEU A 117 12.81 -10.23 -17.74
C LEU A 117 12.85 -8.74 -17.39
N TYR A 118 13.83 -8.00 -17.92
CA TYR A 118 13.79 -6.53 -17.84
C TYR A 118 12.50 -5.99 -18.50
N PRO A 119 11.79 -5.02 -17.90
CA PRO A 119 12.15 -4.25 -16.69
C PRO A 119 11.68 -4.87 -15.36
N TYR A 120 10.99 -6.00 -15.41
CA TYR A 120 10.23 -6.64 -14.33
C TYR A 120 11.06 -7.41 -13.29
N ASN A 121 12.38 -7.26 -13.29
CA ASN A 121 13.28 -7.91 -12.34
C ASN A 121 13.69 -7.02 -11.15
N ARG A 122 13.03 -5.87 -11.01
CA ARG A 122 13.12 -4.96 -9.86
C ARG A 122 11.77 -4.27 -9.66
N SER A 123 11.57 -3.74 -8.46
CA SER A 123 10.37 -3.01 -8.10
C SER A 123 10.09 -1.85 -9.06
N LEU A 124 8.84 -1.72 -9.48
CA LEU A 124 8.36 -0.72 -10.43
C LEU A 124 7.25 0.11 -9.80
N ILE A 125 7.33 1.44 -9.97
CA ILE A 125 6.22 2.36 -9.74
C ILE A 125 5.45 2.49 -11.05
N GLY A 126 4.14 2.27 -11.04
CA GLY A 126 3.36 2.12 -12.26
C GLY A 126 2.10 3.00 -12.36
N VAL A 127 1.76 3.35 -13.59
CA VAL A 127 0.47 3.96 -13.93
C VAL A 127 -0.12 3.29 -15.17
N MET A 128 -1.43 3.09 -15.17
CA MET A 128 -2.15 2.62 -16.35
C MET A 128 -2.42 3.77 -17.31
N THR A 129 -2.09 3.56 -18.58
CA THR A 129 -2.39 4.47 -19.68
C THR A 129 -3.32 3.82 -20.70
N GLY A 130 -4.09 4.62 -21.43
CA GLY A 130 -5.06 4.10 -22.41
C GLY A 130 -6.20 3.29 -21.79
N TYR A 131 -6.40 3.39 -20.47
CA TYR A 131 -7.51 2.79 -19.74
C TYR A 131 -7.98 3.76 -18.66
N THR A 132 -9.28 3.75 -18.40
CA THR A 132 -9.94 4.52 -17.34
C THR A 132 -10.68 3.51 -16.46
N ALA A 133 -10.36 3.48 -15.17
CA ALA A 133 -11.03 2.58 -14.22
C ALA A 133 -12.56 2.78 -14.26
N GLY A 134 -13.30 1.68 -14.12
CA GLY A 134 -14.75 1.63 -14.37
C GLY A 134 -15.14 1.35 -15.83
N THR A 135 -14.18 1.33 -16.78
CA THR A 135 -14.45 0.89 -18.16
C THR A 135 -14.41 -0.65 -18.24
N ALA A 136 -15.36 -1.23 -18.97
CA ALA A 136 -15.43 -2.68 -19.18
C ALA A 136 -14.19 -3.24 -19.90
N PHE A 137 -13.80 -4.46 -19.54
CA PHE A 137 -12.68 -5.19 -20.13
C PHE A 137 -12.95 -6.70 -20.10
N THR A 138 -12.10 -7.48 -20.75
CA THR A 138 -12.11 -8.95 -20.68
C THR A 138 -10.96 -9.41 -19.79
N SER A 139 -11.26 -10.24 -18.79
CA SER A 139 -10.24 -10.77 -17.87
C SER A 139 -9.05 -11.38 -18.59
N VAL A 140 -7.84 -11.13 -18.09
CA VAL A 140 -6.64 -11.82 -18.57
C VAL A 140 -6.68 -13.30 -18.12
N PRO A 141 -6.15 -14.24 -18.92
CA PRO A 141 -6.02 -15.63 -18.49
C PRO A 141 -4.94 -15.77 -17.41
N VAL A 142 -4.91 -16.92 -16.73
CA VAL A 142 -3.81 -17.30 -15.84
C VAL A 142 -2.53 -17.40 -16.69
N PRO A 143 -1.42 -16.73 -16.31
CA PRO A 143 -0.20 -16.74 -17.08
C PRO A 143 0.49 -18.10 -17.01
N VAL A 144 1.13 -18.51 -18.10
CA VAL A 144 1.90 -19.76 -18.21
C VAL A 144 3.20 -19.53 -18.97
N GLY A 145 4.26 -20.26 -18.61
CA GLY A 145 5.56 -20.16 -19.27
C GLY A 145 6.11 -18.74 -19.25
N ASP A 146 6.64 -18.26 -20.37
CA ASP A 146 7.24 -16.92 -20.48
C ASP A 146 6.30 -15.77 -20.06
N ALA A 147 4.98 -15.97 -20.10
CA ALA A 147 4.02 -14.96 -19.68
C ALA A 147 4.06 -14.67 -18.17
N GLN A 148 4.58 -15.59 -17.35
CA GLN A 148 4.71 -15.43 -15.89
C GLN A 148 5.83 -14.46 -15.48
N HIS A 149 6.71 -14.06 -16.41
CA HIS A 149 7.87 -13.22 -16.12
C HIS A 149 7.67 -11.73 -16.44
N GLY A 150 6.43 -11.29 -16.60
CA GLY A 150 6.11 -9.88 -16.83
C GLY A 150 4.67 -9.54 -16.56
N VAL A 151 4.36 -8.25 -16.64
CA VAL A 151 3.01 -7.74 -16.39
C VAL A 151 2.10 -8.04 -17.58
N LYS A 152 0.89 -8.55 -17.31
CA LYS A 152 -0.23 -8.63 -18.26
C LYS A 152 -1.39 -7.79 -17.74
N VAL A 153 -2.06 -7.07 -18.62
CA VAL A 153 -3.21 -6.22 -18.30
C VAL A 153 -4.34 -6.48 -19.29
N ALA A 154 -5.59 -6.41 -18.81
CA ALA A 154 -6.79 -6.65 -19.59
C ALA A 154 -7.09 -5.52 -20.58
N ALA A 155 -6.73 -4.29 -20.22
CA ALA A 155 -6.94 -3.10 -21.03
C ALA A 155 -5.88 -2.03 -20.74
N GLY A 156 -5.62 -1.18 -21.74
CA GLY A 156 -4.60 -0.14 -21.65
C GLY A 156 -3.17 -0.69 -21.68
N THR A 157 -2.26 0.03 -21.05
CA THR A 157 -0.83 -0.30 -20.97
C THR A 157 -0.29 0.08 -19.60
N TYR A 158 0.41 -0.85 -18.96
CA TYR A 158 1.18 -0.58 -17.75
C TYR A 158 2.42 0.24 -18.13
N GLN A 159 2.49 1.47 -17.64
CA GLN A 159 3.61 2.37 -17.87
C GLN A 159 4.45 2.48 -16.59
N PRO A 160 5.71 1.99 -16.58
CA PRO A 160 6.65 2.27 -15.50
C PRO A 160 6.96 3.77 -15.43
N LEU A 161 6.78 4.35 -14.25
CA LEU A 161 7.21 5.71 -13.88
C LEU A 161 8.60 5.73 -13.26
N GLY A 162 8.92 4.69 -12.49
CA GLY A 162 10.20 4.53 -11.81
C GLY A 162 10.53 3.07 -11.59
N ARG A 163 11.83 2.77 -11.51
CA ARG A 163 12.34 1.42 -11.25
C ARG A 163 13.44 1.48 -10.22
N SER A 164 13.38 0.61 -9.22
CA SER A 164 14.30 0.64 -8.08
C SER A 164 15.77 0.60 -8.51
N GLY A 165 16.56 1.52 -7.96
CA GLY A 165 17.97 1.75 -8.27
C GLY A 165 18.25 2.59 -9.53
N GLU A 166 17.24 2.97 -10.32
CA GLU A 166 17.40 3.91 -11.43
C GLU A 166 17.35 5.36 -10.93
N ARG A 167 18.01 6.28 -11.65
CA ARG A 167 18.09 7.69 -11.27
C ARG A 167 16.70 8.32 -11.34
N ILE A 168 16.36 9.10 -10.32
CA ILE A 168 15.15 9.93 -10.36
C ILE A 168 15.44 11.13 -11.27
N PRO A 169 14.59 11.41 -12.28
CA PRO A 169 14.77 12.56 -13.16
C PRO A 169 14.90 13.87 -12.37
N ARG A 170 15.90 14.69 -12.70
CA ARG A 170 16.12 16.03 -12.10
C ARG A 170 16.17 16.06 -10.56
N SER A 171 16.54 14.95 -9.92
CA SER A 171 16.82 14.92 -8.49
C SER A 171 17.91 15.92 -8.10
N ILE A 172 17.70 16.62 -7.00
CA ILE A 172 18.64 17.58 -6.42
C ILE A 172 19.82 16.84 -5.80
N GLU A 173 19.55 15.74 -5.11
CA GLU A 173 20.55 14.95 -4.36
C GLU A 173 21.17 13.79 -5.18
N ASP A 174 20.88 13.73 -6.48
CA ASP A 174 21.25 12.61 -7.37
C ASP A 174 20.74 11.25 -6.85
N ASP A 175 19.48 11.26 -6.41
CA ASP A 175 18.77 10.14 -5.87
C ASP A 175 18.35 9.13 -6.93
N ARG A 176 18.09 7.93 -6.42
CA ARG A 176 17.58 6.80 -7.16
C ARG A 176 16.33 6.27 -6.47
N PHE A 177 15.42 5.71 -7.24
CA PHE A 177 14.23 5.07 -6.70
C PHE A 177 14.60 4.01 -5.65
N GLY A 178 14.02 4.12 -4.45
CA GLY A 178 14.27 3.22 -3.32
C GLY A 178 15.62 3.38 -2.66
N GLN A 179 16.36 4.46 -2.95
CA GLN A 179 17.63 4.73 -2.30
C GLN A 179 17.42 5.16 -0.84
N ILE A 180 18.22 4.60 0.06
CA ILE A 180 18.27 5.01 1.46
C ILE A 180 19.72 5.42 1.78
N PRO A 181 19.99 6.71 2.03
CA PRO A 181 21.34 7.17 2.37
C PRO A 181 21.71 6.74 3.79
N LEU A 182 22.93 6.22 3.97
CA LEU A 182 23.47 5.84 5.28
C LEU A 182 24.39 6.94 5.84
N ALA A 183 24.57 6.97 7.16
CA ALA A 183 25.38 7.99 7.83
C ALA A 183 26.86 7.97 7.44
N ASP A 184 27.37 6.84 6.93
CA ASP A 184 28.73 6.71 6.43
C ASP A 184 28.91 7.17 4.97
N GLY A 185 27.84 7.68 4.35
CA GLY A 185 27.80 8.14 2.95
C GLY A 185 27.56 7.02 1.94
N SER A 186 27.45 5.76 2.37
CA SER A 186 27.01 4.66 1.51
C SER A 186 25.48 4.68 1.32
N ARG A 187 24.97 3.80 0.45
CA ARG A 187 23.56 3.78 0.03
C ARG A 187 23.04 2.35 0.07
N LEU A 188 21.86 2.16 0.67
CA LEU A 188 21.04 0.96 0.51
C LEU A 188 20.02 1.17 -0.61
N PHE A 189 19.56 0.08 -1.20
CA PHE A 189 18.51 0.10 -2.21
C PHE A 189 17.39 -0.83 -1.80
N CYS A 190 16.25 -0.25 -1.46
CA CYS A 190 15.01 -0.97 -1.26
C CYS A 190 14.41 -1.38 -2.61
N ASN A 191 14.05 -2.65 -2.73
CA ASN A 191 13.40 -3.21 -3.91
C ASN A 191 11.95 -3.62 -3.60
N ARG A 192 11.28 -2.89 -2.72
CA ARG A 192 9.89 -3.12 -2.26
C ARG A 192 9.11 -1.82 -2.34
N ALA A 193 8.71 -1.42 -3.55
CA ALA A 193 7.90 -0.21 -3.72
C ALA A 193 6.45 -0.55 -3.35
N ASP A 194 5.83 0.26 -2.50
CA ASP A 194 4.59 -0.11 -1.80
C ASP A 194 3.51 0.97 -1.94
N GLY A 195 2.83 1.39 -0.87
CA GLY A 195 1.75 2.37 -0.84
C GLY A 195 2.01 3.61 -1.70
N ASN A 196 1.05 3.94 -2.58
CA ASN A 196 1.06 5.14 -3.42
C ASN A 196 0.11 6.20 -2.84
N MET A 197 0.56 7.45 -2.84
CA MET A 197 -0.23 8.63 -2.46
C MET A 197 -0.13 9.65 -3.59
N PHE A 198 -1.17 9.76 -4.40
CA PHE A 198 -1.24 10.78 -5.45
C PHE A 198 -1.94 12.04 -4.93
N LEU A 199 -1.19 13.13 -4.83
CA LEU A 199 -1.64 14.45 -4.39
C LEU A 199 -1.86 15.34 -5.63
N PRO A 200 -3.09 15.45 -6.16
CA PRO A 200 -3.35 16.26 -7.35
C PRO A 200 -3.06 17.74 -7.12
N MET A 201 -2.51 18.40 -8.14
CA MET A 201 -2.28 19.85 -8.16
C MET A 201 -3.29 20.61 -9.02
N ASN A 202 -4.13 19.89 -9.76
CA ASN A 202 -5.20 20.45 -10.55
C ASN A 202 -6.46 19.56 -10.48
N GLN A 203 -7.62 20.14 -10.80
CA GLN A 203 -8.89 19.41 -10.76
C GLN A 203 -8.95 18.26 -11.78
N ALA A 204 -8.24 18.40 -12.90
CA ALA A 204 -8.14 17.36 -13.92
C ALA A 204 -7.32 16.15 -13.46
N GLY A 205 -6.66 16.22 -12.30
CA GLY A 205 -5.76 15.19 -11.78
C GLY A 205 -4.71 14.76 -12.79
N SER A 206 -4.33 15.66 -13.72
CA SER A 206 -3.36 15.39 -14.79
C SER A 206 -1.93 15.76 -14.38
N GLU A 207 -1.76 16.37 -13.22
CA GLU A 207 -0.46 16.62 -12.61
C GLU A 207 -0.58 16.61 -11.08
N GLY A 208 0.49 16.22 -10.41
CA GLY A 208 0.52 16.13 -8.97
C GLY A 208 1.81 15.53 -8.44
N TYR A 209 1.89 15.47 -7.11
CA TYR A 209 2.95 14.72 -6.45
C TYR A 209 2.50 13.27 -6.24
N LEU A 210 3.28 12.31 -6.74
CA LEU A 210 3.16 10.91 -6.40
C LEU A 210 4.20 10.59 -5.34
N LEU A 211 3.74 10.30 -4.12
CA LEU A 211 4.58 9.73 -3.09
C LEU A 211 4.43 8.21 -3.13
N THR A 212 5.54 7.49 -3.02
CA THR A 212 5.55 6.03 -3.04
C THR A 212 6.41 5.51 -1.90
N ASN A 213 5.80 4.68 -1.06
CA ASN A 213 6.45 4.03 0.06
C ASN A 213 7.47 2.97 -0.40
N TYR A 214 8.44 2.70 0.46
CA TYR A 214 9.41 1.63 0.33
C TYR A 214 9.46 0.80 1.60
N GLU A 215 9.02 -0.44 1.49
CA GLU A 215 8.78 -1.36 2.61
C GLU A 215 10.07 -2.10 3.01
N CYS A 216 11.07 -1.35 3.49
CA CYS A 216 12.34 -1.89 3.96
C CYS A 216 12.69 -1.40 5.38
N THR A 217 13.79 -1.92 5.94
CA THR A 217 14.45 -1.34 7.12
C THR A 217 15.85 -0.85 6.74
N PRO A 218 16.14 0.47 6.84
CA PRO A 218 15.18 1.57 7.06
C PRO A 218 14.10 1.62 5.97
N GLY A 219 12.96 2.22 6.30
CA GLY A 219 11.93 2.52 5.31
C GLY A 219 12.33 3.71 4.43
N GLY A 220 11.46 4.07 3.50
CA GLY A 220 11.64 5.29 2.72
C GLY A 220 10.40 5.66 1.92
N VAL A 221 10.40 6.87 1.37
CA VAL A 221 9.36 7.35 0.47
C VAL A 221 10.01 8.15 -0.64
N SER A 222 9.70 7.88 -1.90
CA SER A 222 10.03 8.81 -3.00
C SER A 222 8.90 9.81 -3.17
N MET A 223 9.21 11.07 -3.47
CA MET A 223 8.22 12.08 -3.84
C MET A 223 8.52 12.59 -5.26
N LEU A 224 7.59 12.36 -6.18
CA LEU A 224 7.77 12.61 -7.60
C LEU A 224 6.75 13.62 -8.08
N TYR A 225 7.18 14.69 -8.75
CA TYR A 225 6.26 15.48 -9.55
C TYR A 225 5.99 14.76 -10.87
N ILE A 226 4.75 14.32 -11.08
CA ILE A 226 4.32 13.62 -12.29
C ILE A 226 3.29 14.44 -13.05
N GLN A 227 3.35 14.36 -14.38
CA GLN A 227 2.43 15.09 -15.25
C GLN A 227 2.08 14.27 -16.48
N GLN A 228 0.80 14.24 -16.82
CA GLN A 228 0.26 13.63 -18.02
C GLN A 228 0.38 14.58 -19.21
N ASP A 229 0.77 14.06 -20.36
CA ASP A 229 0.77 14.80 -21.63
C ASP A 229 -0.55 14.68 -22.38
N GLY A 230 -0.66 15.40 -23.52
CA GLY A 230 -1.88 15.37 -24.35
C GLY A 230 -2.15 14.04 -25.06
N ALA A 231 -1.21 13.09 -25.03
CA ALA A 231 -1.40 11.72 -25.52
C ALA A 231 -1.82 10.75 -24.41
N GLY A 232 -1.92 11.22 -23.16
CA GLY A 232 -2.30 10.42 -22.00
C GLY A 232 -1.14 9.69 -21.34
N LEU A 233 0.10 9.93 -21.76
CA LEU A 233 1.30 9.36 -21.14
C LEU A 233 1.75 10.20 -19.97
N TRP A 234 2.29 9.55 -18.94
CA TRP A 234 2.76 10.22 -17.74
C TRP A 234 4.28 10.39 -17.77
N ALA A 235 4.78 11.50 -17.24
CA ALA A 235 6.21 11.73 -17.12
C ALA A 235 6.55 12.15 -15.70
N VAL A 236 7.60 11.53 -15.14
CA VAL A 236 8.27 12.05 -13.94
C VAL A 236 9.07 13.28 -14.36
N ARG A 237 8.62 14.44 -13.89
CA ARG A 237 9.25 15.72 -14.21
C ARG A 237 10.42 15.96 -13.27
N GLU A 238 10.27 15.72 -11.99
CA GLU A 238 11.33 15.84 -11.00
C GLU A 238 10.97 14.99 -9.77
N GLY A 239 11.90 14.79 -8.86
CA GLY A 239 11.64 14.13 -7.59
C GLY A 239 12.91 13.73 -6.85
N ASP A 240 12.74 13.35 -5.60
CA ASP A 240 13.80 12.95 -4.68
C ASP A 240 13.25 11.91 -3.69
N MET A 241 14.13 11.32 -2.88
CA MET A 241 13.72 10.57 -1.70
C MET A 241 13.41 11.56 -0.57
N VAL A 242 12.36 11.29 0.21
CA VAL A 242 11.97 12.11 1.36
C VAL A 242 13.00 11.98 2.48
N ASP A 243 13.39 13.12 3.05
CA ASP A 243 14.27 13.17 4.24
C ASP A 243 13.46 12.97 5.52
N PHE A 244 13.78 11.90 6.26
CA PHE A 244 13.17 11.55 7.53
C PHE A 244 14.07 11.86 8.74
N ALA A 245 15.20 12.57 8.57
CA ALA A 245 16.14 12.84 9.65
C ALA A 245 15.49 13.57 10.84
N ALA A 246 14.50 14.44 10.59
CA ALA A 246 13.77 15.17 11.62
C ALA A 246 12.93 14.28 12.56
N VAL A 247 12.64 13.04 12.15
CA VAL A 247 11.85 12.06 12.92
C VAL A 247 12.62 10.77 13.20
N ASN A 248 13.97 10.83 13.16
CA ASN A 248 14.87 9.69 13.34
C ASN A 248 14.63 8.55 12.33
N GLY A 249 14.28 8.89 11.09
CA GLY A 249 14.00 7.92 10.05
C GLY A 249 12.59 7.35 10.10
N THR A 250 12.37 6.36 9.24
CA THR A 250 11.09 5.66 9.06
C THR A 250 11.34 4.17 8.89
N TRP A 251 10.30 3.36 9.03
CA TRP A 251 10.39 1.92 9.19
C TRP A 251 9.33 1.19 8.37
N HIS A 252 9.71 0.27 7.48
CA HIS A 252 8.78 -0.59 6.73
C HIS A 252 7.53 0.16 6.28
N ASN A 253 7.72 1.18 5.45
CA ASN A 253 6.59 1.95 4.93
C ASN A 253 5.77 1.02 4.01
N CYS A 254 4.62 0.54 4.48
CA CYS A 254 3.77 -0.42 3.77
C CYS A 254 2.72 0.34 2.94
N PHE A 255 1.42 0.07 3.12
CA PHE A 255 0.37 0.74 2.36
C PHE A 255 0.19 2.21 2.78
N ALA A 256 -0.71 2.90 2.09
CA ALA A 256 -0.85 4.35 2.23
C ALA A 256 -2.27 4.84 1.92
N SER A 257 -2.56 6.06 2.34
CA SER A 257 -3.80 6.76 1.99
C SER A 257 -3.56 8.25 1.75
N VAL A 258 -4.57 8.94 1.23
CA VAL A 258 -4.55 10.41 1.05
C VAL A 258 -5.62 11.03 1.94
N THR A 259 -5.25 12.06 2.69
CA THR A 259 -6.19 12.78 3.56
C THR A 259 -7.16 13.66 2.75
N PRO A 260 -8.33 14.02 3.30
CA PRO A 260 -9.23 15.00 2.68
C PRO A 260 -8.62 16.40 2.45
N TRP A 261 -7.49 16.71 3.09
CA TRP A 261 -6.75 17.97 2.95
C TRP A 261 -5.48 17.84 2.10
N ASN A 262 -5.40 16.78 1.28
CA ASN A 262 -4.39 16.59 0.23
C ASN A 262 -2.96 16.41 0.77
N THR A 263 -2.82 15.60 1.80
CA THR A 263 -1.53 15.08 2.32
C THR A 263 -1.52 13.56 2.24
N GLY A 264 -0.33 12.96 2.17
CA GLY A 264 -0.17 11.50 2.18
C GLY A 264 -0.07 10.96 3.60
N LEU A 265 -0.67 9.82 3.89
CA LEU A 265 -0.45 9.04 5.10
C LEU A 265 0.30 7.76 4.75
N SER A 266 1.51 7.63 5.28
CA SER A 266 2.36 6.45 5.16
C SER A 266 2.32 5.65 6.47
N SER A 267 2.24 4.33 6.39
CA SER A 267 2.13 3.46 7.56
C SER A 267 3.44 2.72 7.83
N GLU A 268 3.97 2.80 9.06
CA GLU A 268 5.08 1.93 9.50
C GLU A 268 4.52 0.58 9.98
N GLU A 269 4.93 -0.47 9.27
CA GLU A 269 4.52 -1.86 9.46
C GLU A 269 5.65 -2.63 10.20
N LEU A 270 5.39 -3.82 10.72
CA LEU A 270 6.30 -4.69 11.48
C LEU A 270 7.27 -3.95 12.42
N PRO A 271 6.80 -3.10 13.36
CA PRO A 271 7.68 -2.30 14.18
C PRO A 271 8.60 -3.19 15.03
N PRO A 272 9.78 -2.68 15.39
CA PRO A 272 10.76 -3.47 16.12
C PRO A 272 10.24 -3.93 17.48
N ASP A 273 10.46 -5.21 17.80
CA ASP A 273 10.26 -5.77 19.13
C ASP A 273 11.14 -5.07 20.18
N VAL A 274 10.55 -4.80 21.33
CA VAL A 274 11.24 -4.17 22.48
C VAL A 274 11.77 -5.22 23.45
N ASN A 275 12.62 -6.13 22.97
CA ASN A 275 13.27 -7.17 23.79
C ASN A 275 14.78 -6.90 23.96
N LEU A 276 15.46 -7.57 24.90
CA LEU A 276 16.87 -7.30 25.25
C LEU A 276 17.90 -7.64 24.15
N GLU A 277 17.50 -8.29 23.05
CA GLU A 277 18.37 -8.64 21.91
C GLU A 277 18.32 -7.61 20.75
N TRP A 278 17.59 -6.51 20.94
CA TRP A 278 17.24 -5.51 19.93
C TRP A 278 18.43 -4.89 19.16
N ALA A 279 19.59 -4.69 19.79
CA ALA A 279 20.70 -3.95 19.17
C ALA A 279 21.33 -4.68 17.96
N ALA A 280 21.25 -6.00 17.88
CA ALA A 280 21.78 -6.75 16.73
C ALA A 280 20.77 -6.78 15.56
N ALA A 281 19.48 -6.83 15.88
CA ALA A 281 18.39 -6.98 14.90
C ALA A 281 18.25 -5.77 13.97
N TYR A 282 18.72 -4.59 14.38
CA TYR A 282 18.45 -3.32 13.69
C TYR A 282 19.68 -2.65 13.10
N THR A 283 20.69 -3.46 12.73
CA THR A 283 21.95 -2.98 12.15
C THR A 283 21.76 -1.98 10.99
N PRO A 284 20.87 -2.21 10.00
CA PRO A 284 20.64 -1.24 8.93
C PRO A 284 20.14 0.12 9.43
N MET A 285 19.27 0.13 10.45
CA MET A 285 18.78 1.37 11.05
C MET A 285 19.87 2.09 11.84
N HIS A 286 20.75 1.35 12.53
CA HIS A 286 21.90 1.94 13.20
C HIS A 286 22.89 2.58 12.23
N GLN A 287 23.09 1.94 11.06
CA GLN A 287 23.93 2.47 9.98
C GLN A 287 23.32 3.72 9.33
N TYR A 288 21.99 3.74 9.18
CA TYR A 288 21.26 4.90 8.68
C TYR A 288 21.42 6.11 9.60
N LEU A 289 21.23 5.91 10.91
CA LEU A 289 21.34 6.99 11.90
C LEU A 289 22.78 7.37 12.25
N GLY A 290 23.72 6.45 12.07
CA GLY A 290 25.10 6.60 12.59
C GLY A 290 25.20 6.44 14.11
N HIS A 291 24.13 6.02 14.77
CA HIS A 291 24.06 5.71 16.20
C HIS A 291 23.00 4.62 16.46
N LEU A 292 22.92 4.14 17.71
CA LEU A 292 21.89 3.18 18.08
C LEU A 292 20.50 3.79 17.92
N ALA A 293 19.65 3.09 17.18
CA ALA A 293 18.26 3.45 16.92
C ALA A 293 17.41 3.17 18.16
N ASN A 294 16.41 4.00 18.43
CA ASN A 294 15.44 3.73 19.48
C ASN A 294 14.24 2.98 18.89
N PRO A 295 13.92 1.74 19.31
CA PRO A 295 12.80 0.99 18.74
C PRO A 295 11.43 1.66 18.99
N TYR A 296 11.33 2.56 19.98
CA TYR A 296 10.11 3.33 20.25
C TYR A 296 9.87 4.48 19.29
N ASP A 297 10.83 4.79 18.41
CA ASP A 297 10.67 5.85 17.40
C ASP A 297 9.82 5.38 16.21
N TYR A 298 9.55 4.08 16.07
CA TYR A 298 8.85 3.48 14.91
C TYR A 298 7.57 2.72 15.28
N GLY A 299 6.74 2.46 14.28
CA GLY A 299 5.43 1.81 14.36
C GLY A 299 4.28 2.80 14.37
N TYR A 300 4.40 3.92 13.68
CA TYR A 300 3.42 4.99 13.65
C TYR A 300 3.01 5.36 12.22
N THR A 301 1.84 5.98 12.10
CA THR A 301 1.44 6.68 10.88
C THR A 301 2.25 7.98 10.73
N LEU A 302 2.83 8.20 9.54
CA LEU A 302 3.45 9.46 9.16
C LEU A 302 2.56 10.21 8.16
N GLU A 303 2.42 11.51 8.37
CA GLU A 303 1.81 12.42 7.40
C GLU A 303 2.90 13.16 6.61
N LEU A 304 2.70 13.20 5.30
CA LEU A 304 3.64 13.73 4.31
C LEU A 304 2.93 14.81 3.49
N ALA A 305 3.45 16.04 3.53
CA ALA A 305 2.90 17.16 2.78
C ALA A 305 3.97 17.79 1.87
N PRO A 306 3.64 18.23 0.65
CA PRO A 306 4.59 19.00 -0.16
C PRO A 306 5.03 20.30 0.53
N GLY A 307 6.34 20.47 0.73
CA GLY A 307 6.97 21.66 1.30
C GLY A 307 7.92 22.37 0.33
N GLN A 308 8.63 23.40 0.81
CA GLN A 308 9.54 24.20 -0.03
C GLN A 308 10.81 23.45 -0.47
N LEU A 309 11.27 22.47 0.32
CA LEU A 309 12.52 21.72 0.12
C LEU A 309 12.29 20.19 0.17
N GLY A 310 11.17 19.72 -0.37
CA GLY A 310 10.75 18.31 -0.28
C GLY A 310 9.51 18.15 0.59
N ALA A 311 9.26 16.96 1.13
CA ALA A 311 8.10 16.70 1.97
C ALA A 311 8.32 17.19 3.42
N GLU A 312 7.32 17.85 4.00
CA GLU A 312 7.19 18.00 5.45
C GLU A 312 6.66 16.69 6.04
N VAL A 313 7.28 16.23 7.14
CA VAL A 313 6.97 14.95 7.79
C VAL A 313 6.46 15.17 9.20
N VAL A 314 5.31 14.59 9.54
CA VAL A 314 4.74 14.58 10.90
C VAL A 314 4.46 13.14 11.31
N LYS A 315 4.96 12.73 12.47
CA LYS A 315 4.66 11.41 13.06
C LYS A 315 3.51 11.53 14.04
N HIS A 316 2.41 10.83 13.79
CA HIS A 316 1.18 10.97 14.58
C HIS A 316 1.13 9.98 15.73
N TYR A 317 1.79 10.29 16.84
CA TYR A 317 1.87 9.41 18.01
C TYR A 317 0.51 9.06 18.63
N VAL A 318 -0.51 9.93 18.50
CA VAL A 318 -1.85 9.71 19.07
C VAL A 318 -2.67 8.64 18.35
N LEU A 319 -2.23 8.24 17.14
CA LEU A 319 -2.78 7.13 16.36
C LEU A 319 -2.26 5.76 16.83
N GLY A 320 -1.39 5.72 17.86
CA GLY A 320 -0.90 4.49 18.50
C GLY A 320 0.33 3.88 17.82
N ARG A 321 1.04 3.03 18.57
CA ARG A 321 2.21 2.28 18.08
C ARG A 321 1.85 0.84 17.77
N THR A 322 1.65 0.49 16.50
CA THR A 322 1.22 -0.84 16.03
C THR A 322 1.86 -1.17 14.68
N SER A 323 1.53 -2.33 14.10
CA SER A 323 1.95 -2.73 12.74
C SER A 323 1.00 -2.08 11.74
N HIS A 324 1.13 -0.77 11.50
CA HIS A 324 0.12 -0.09 10.68
C HIS A 324 0.22 -0.54 9.23
N GLU A 325 -0.88 -1.11 8.72
CA GLU A 325 -1.04 -1.43 7.31
C GLU A 325 -1.55 -0.18 6.57
N ILE A 326 -2.71 0.34 7.00
CA ILE A 326 -3.26 1.60 6.50
C ILE A 326 -3.80 2.46 7.65
N SER A 327 -3.72 3.77 7.50
CA SER A 327 -4.55 4.73 8.23
C SER A 327 -5.43 5.49 7.24
N LEU A 328 -6.76 5.34 7.31
CA LEU A 328 -7.72 5.95 6.38
C LEU A 328 -8.58 6.98 7.10
N VAL A 329 -8.47 8.25 6.67
CA VAL A 329 -9.29 9.35 7.20
C VAL A 329 -10.64 9.39 6.49
N MET A 330 -11.72 9.39 7.27
CA MET A 330 -13.08 9.47 6.77
C MET A 330 -13.44 10.91 6.33
N PRO A 331 -14.50 11.10 5.52
CA PRO A 331 -14.86 12.42 4.98
C PRO A 331 -15.24 13.49 6.02
N ASP A 332 -15.51 13.13 7.29
CA ASP A 332 -15.66 14.11 8.38
C ASP A 332 -14.33 14.83 8.74
N GLY A 333 -13.21 14.34 8.21
CA GLY A 333 -11.87 14.83 8.48
C GLY A 333 -11.40 14.58 9.92
N ARG A 334 -12.08 13.70 10.67
CA ARG A 334 -11.82 13.42 12.09
C ARG A 334 -11.63 11.95 12.38
N THR A 335 -12.48 11.11 11.82
CA THR A 335 -12.50 9.68 12.09
C THR A 335 -11.44 9.00 11.24
N VAL A 336 -10.56 8.22 11.86
CA VAL A 336 -9.50 7.46 11.17
C VAL A 336 -9.65 5.99 11.52
N TYR A 337 -9.74 5.13 10.51
CA TYR A 337 -9.66 3.69 10.68
C TYR A 337 -8.23 3.21 10.42
N GLN A 338 -7.73 2.30 11.25
CA GLN A 338 -6.40 1.74 11.08
C GLN A 338 -6.42 0.22 11.23
N SER A 339 -5.76 -0.47 10.30
CA SER A 339 -5.48 -1.91 10.42
C SER A 339 -4.10 -2.12 11.03
N ASP A 340 -4.00 -3.19 11.82
CA ASP A 340 -2.78 -3.66 12.47
C ASP A 340 -2.43 -5.03 11.89
N ASP A 341 -1.35 -5.13 11.14
CA ASP A 341 -0.99 -6.35 10.42
C ASP A 341 -0.42 -7.45 11.33
N GLY A 342 -0.86 -8.67 11.04
CA GLY A 342 -0.50 -9.89 11.74
C GLY A 342 -1.68 -10.67 12.30
N THR A 343 -1.35 -11.82 12.89
CA THR A 343 -2.32 -12.69 13.56
C THR A 343 -2.71 -12.13 14.92
N ASP A 344 -4.00 -12.24 15.27
CA ASP A 344 -4.56 -11.82 16.57
C ASP A 344 -4.35 -10.33 16.90
N ARG A 345 -4.41 -9.48 15.87
CA ARG A 345 -4.26 -8.02 15.95
C ARG A 345 -5.58 -7.28 16.12
N VAL A 346 -5.50 -5.95 16.24
CA VAL A 346 -6.63 -5.08 16.57
C VAL A 346 -7.00 -4.18 15.40
N LEU A 347 -8.31 -4.08 15.10
CA LEU A 347 -8.82 -3.01 14.26
C LEU A 347 -9.01 -1.75 15.12
N TRP A 348 -8.37 -0.64 14.74
CA TRP A 348 -8.39 0.61 15.48
C TRP A 348 -9.29 1.65 14.85
N LYS A 349 -9.81 2.55 15.69
CA LYS A 349 -10.48 3.77 15.27
C LYS A 349 -9.99 4.94 16.11
N PHE A 350 -9.51 5.98 15.47
CA PHE A 350 -9.19 7.25 16.12
C PHE A 350 -10.23 8.31 15.75
N VAL A 351 -10.56 9.20 16.69
CA VAL A 351 -11.43 10.36 16.42
C VAL A 351 -10.71 11.61 16.89
N ALA A 352 -10.33 12.46 15.94
CA ALA A 352 -9.68 13.73 16.21
C ALA A 352 -10.59 14.74 16.92
N ASP A 353 -10.01 15.52 17.83
CA ASP A 353 -10.71 16.62 18.52
C ASP A 353 -11.17 17.70 17.52
N ARG A 354 -10.39 17.91 16.46
CA ARG A 354 -10.62 18.89 15.41
C ARG A 354 -10.45 18.25 14.03
N ALA A 355 -11.38 18.57 13.11
CA ALA A 355 -11.27 18.12 11.73
C ALA A 355 -10.03 18.73 11.05
N GLY A 356 -9.28 17.90 10.32
CA GLY A 356 -8.04 18.32 9.64
C GLY A 356 -6.81 18.39 10.53
N ASP A 357 -6.88 17.87 11.76
CA ASP A 357 -5.79 17.94 12.74
C ASP A 357 -5.70 16.63 13.52
N LEU A 358 -4.73 15.78 13.16
CA LEU A 358 -4.52 14.48 13.79
C LEU A 358 -3.58 14.55 15.01
N SER A 359 -3.31 15.74 15.56
CA SER A 359 -2.40 15.89 16.71
C SER A 359 -3.03 15.54 18.07
N ALA A 360 -4.36 15.50 18.17
CA ALA A 360 -5.11 15.20 19.40
C ALA A 360 -6.47 14.56 19.13
N GLY A 361 -6.87 13.62 19.98
CA GLY A 361 -8.13 12.91 19.86
C GLY A 361 -8.22 11.70 20.79
N THR A 362 -9.16 10.81 20.49
CA THR A 362 -9.37 9.57 21.24
C THR A 362 -9.17 8.35 20.34
N LEU A 363 -8.28 7.42 20.75
CA LEU A 363 -8.06 6.13 20.11
C LEU A 363 -8.93 5.06 20.76
N TYR A 364 -9.60 4.25 19.94
CA TYR A 364 -10.50 3.17 20.33
C TYR A 364 -10.04 1.84 19.72
N ALA A 365 -10.24 0.76 20.48
CA ALA A 365 -10.01 -0.60 19.99
C ALA A 365 -11.33 -1.31 19.68
N ALA A 366 -11.38 -2.06 18.58
CA ALA A 366 -12.54 -2.90 18.27
C ALA A 366 -12.62 -4.13 19.19
N LYS A 367 -13.72 -4.25 19.93
CA LYS A 367 -14.15 -5.51 20.54
C LYS A 367 -15.03 -6.27 19.57
N VAL A 368 -14.50 -7.39 19.09
CA VAL A 368 -15.13 -8.25 18.08
C VAL A 368 -15.94 -9.36 18.77
N THR A 369 -17.18 -9.59 18.32
CA THR A 369 -17.98 -10.76 18.72
C THR A 369 -18.51 -11.48 17.47
N GLN A 370 -18.06 -12.72 17.27
CA GLN A 370 -18.45 -13.54 16.12
C GLN A 370 -19.94 -13.91 16.19
N LYS A 371 -20.67 -13.60 15.11
CA LYS A 371 -22.07 -13.98 14.88
C LYS A 371 -22.19 -15.31 14.13
N SER A 372 -21.28 -15.54 13.18
CA SER A 372 -21.27 -16.70 12.29
C SER A 372 -19.85 -17.11 11.95
N SER A 373 -19.64 -18.39 11.63
CA SER A 373 -18.38 -18.93 11.10
C SER A 373 -18.43 -19.24 9.60
N ALA A 374 -19.55 -18.98 8.93
CA ALA A 374 -19.68 -19.25 7.50
C ALA A 374 -18.83 -18.25 6.68
N ASN A 375 -18.11 -18.74 5.68
CA ASN A 375 -17.36 -17.94 4.69
C ASN A 375 -16.39 -16.92 5.33
N GLY A 376 -15.60 -17.34 6.33
CA GLY A 376 -14.73 -16.43 7.10
C GLY A 376 -15.37 -15.84 8.35
N GLY A 377 -16.70 -15.81 8.39
CA GLY A 377 -17.48 -15.40 9.54
C GLY A 377 -18.00 -13.97 9.44
N SER A 378 -18.94 -13.63 10.32
CA SER A 378 -19.46 -12.27 10.47
C SER A 378 -19.40 -11.86 11.93
N PHE A 379 -19.31 -10.56 12.20
CA PHE A 379 -18.95 -10.04 13.51
C PHE A 379 -19.77 -8.82 13.87
N THR A 380 -20.09 -8.68 15.15
CA THR A 380 -20.49 -7.39 15.74
C THR A 380 -19.27 -6.72 16.36
N ILE A 381 -19.21 -5.39 16.27
CA ILE A 381 -18.12 -4.56 16.75
C ILE A 381 -18.66 -3.56 17.78
N ALA A 382 -17.98 -3.50 18.92
CA ALA A 382 -18.10 -2.42 19.89
C ALA A 382 -16.74 -1.71 20.03
N TRP A 383 -16.75 -0.41 20.26
CA TRP A 383 -15.53 0.39 20.42
C TRP A 383 -15.28 0.64 21.91
N ILE A 384 -14.06 0.33 22.38
CA ILE A 384 -13.63 0.49 23.78
C ILE A 384 -12.57 1.57 23.86
#